data_AF-A0A7J6R7R3-F1
#
_entry.id   AF-A0A7J6R7R3-F1
#
_cell.length_a   1.000
_cell.length_b   1.000
_cell.length_c   1.000
_cell.angle_alpha   90.00
_cell.angle_beta   90.00
_cell.angle_gamma   90.00
#
_symmetry.space_group_name_H-M   'P 1'
#
loop_
_entity.id
_entity.type
_entity.pdbx_description
1 polymer ?
#
loop_
_entity_poly.entity_id
_entity_poly.type
_entity_poly.pdbx_seq_one_letter_code
_entity_poly.pdbx_strand_id
1 'polypeptide(L)'
;AWKRLGDDGIRRRVEYGIELARYAAGEIKKSSAESSRFAGKFVLYRDPEYANVCFWYLPPSLSHLEPLEGLNDEDAAKLTKVTPYIKDKMQREGLALITFTGPYNFFRWTFTSPRNVRYDDVDIVLNDIDRIGRDFVYSD
;
A
#
# COMPACT_ATOMS: atom_id res chain seq x y z
N ALA A 1 -17.72 2.34 -23.38
CA ALA A 1 -16.34 2.87 -23.24
C ALA A 1 -15.54 2.72 -24.52
N TRP A 2 -15.46 1.52 -25.11
CA TRP A 2 -14.72 1.24 -26.34
C TRP A 2 -15.03 2.20 -27.48
N LYS A 3 -16.31 2.39 -27.87
CA LYS A 3 -16.70 3.30 -28.95
C LYS A 3 -16.15 4.74 -28.84
N ARG A 4 -15.86 5.22 -27.62
CA ARG A 4 -15.30 6.56 -27.38
C ARG A 4 -13.77 6.58 -27.38
N LEU A 5 -13.15 5.52 -26.87
CA LEU A 5 -11.71 5.49 -26.59
C LEU A 5 -10.91 4.77 -27.68
N GLY A 6 -11.56 3.86 -28.41
CA GLY A 6 -10.91 2.88 -29.25
C GLY A 6 -10.01 1.93 -28.45
N ASP A 7 -9.40 1.00 -29.17
CA ASP A 7 -8.42 0.05 -28.66
C ASP A 7 -7.25 0.81 -28.02
N ASP A 8 -6.79 1.85 -28.72
CA ASP A 8 -5.71 2.72 -28.28
C ASP A 8 -5.96 3.42 -26.95
N GLY A 9 -7.17 3.95 -26.74
CA GLY A 9 -7.50 4.61 -25.50
C GLY A 9 -7.71 3.63 -24.34
N ILE A 10 -8.13 2.39 -24.61
CA ILE A 10 -8.18 1.33 -23.60
C ILE A 10 -6.74 0.92 -23.22
N ARG A 11 -5.89 0.65 -24.21
CA ARG A 11 -4.49 0.29 -24.02
C ARG A 11 -3.73 1.32 -23.17
N ARG A 12 -3.79 2.61 -23.53
CA ARG A 12 -3.14 3.67 -22.75
C ARG A 12 -3.56 3.69 -21.28
N ARG A 13 -4.83 3.40 -20.98
CA ARG A 13 -5.31 3.38 -19.59
C ARG A 13 -4.83 2.16 -18.82
N VAL A 14 -4.68 1.02 -19.50
CA VAL A 14 -4.12 -0.19 -18.89
C VAL A 14 -2.63 0.04 -18.60
N GLU A 15 -1.88 0.52 -19.60
CA GLU A 15 -0.46 0.88 -19.46
C GLU A 15 -0.25 1.85 -18.31
N TYR A 16 -1.07 2.91 -18.23
CA TYR A 16 -0.97 3.89 -17.15
C TYR A 16 -1.25 3.31 -15.76
N GLY A 17 -2.21 2.37 -15.64
CA GLY A 17 -2.45 1.67 -14.37
C GLY A 17 -1.26 0.82 -13.93
N ILE A 18 -0.55 0.20 -14.88
CA ILE A 18 0.68 -0.56 -14.62
C ILE A 18 1.82 0.39 -14.23
N GLU A 19 1.94 1.55 -14.89
CA GLU A 19 2.92 2.59 -14.53
C GLU A 19 2.72 3.12 -13.12
N LEU A 20 1.48 3.40 -12.72
CA LEU A 20 1.15 3.81 -11.34
C LEU A 20 1.50 2.73 -10.32
N ALA A 21 1.24 1.46 -10.63
CA ALA A 21 1.60 0.35 -9.75
C ALA A 21 3.13 0.22 -9.58
N ARG A 22 3.88 0.39 -10.67
CA ARG A 22 5.36 0.41 -10.63
C ARG A 22 5.88 1.60 -9.84
N TYR A 23 5.28 2.77 -10.03
CA TYR A 23 5.63 3.97 -9.27
C TYR A 23 5.39 3.77 -7.77
N ALA A 24 4.20 3.29 -7.38
CA ALA A 24 3.86 3.02 -5.99
C ALA A 24 4.82 1.99 -5.35
N ALA A 25 5.15 0.90 -6.05
CA ALA A 25 6.13 -0.07 -5.58
C ALA A 25 7.54 0.54 -5.45
N GLY A 26 7.91 1.45 -6.34
CA GLY A 26 9.16 2.21 -6.27
C GLY A 26 9.24 3.09 -5.03
N GLU A 27 8.17 3.85 -4.73
CA GLU A 27 8.10 4.69 -3.52
C GLU A 27 8.11 3.84 -2.24
N ILE A 28 7.40 2.71 -2.23
CA ILE A 28 7.44 1.74 -1.12
C ILE A 28 8.86 1.21 -0.92
N LYS A 29 9.59 0.82 -1.98
CA LYS A 29 10.98 0.37 -1.87
C LYS A 29 11.93 1.45 -1.37
N LYS A 30 11.71 2.72 -1.74
CA LYS A 30 12.50 3.85 -1.23
C LYS A 30 12.23 4.09 0.25
N SER A 31 11.02 3.82 0.73
CA SER A 31 10.65 4.01 2.13
C SER A 31 11.39 3.10 3.12
N SER A 32 12.00 2.00 2.65
CA SER A 32 12.80 1.12 3.50
C SER A 32 14.27 1.55 3.63
N ALA A 33 14.67 2.65 2.99
CA ALA A 33 16.01 3.23 3.14
C ALA A 33 16.13 4.07 4.42
N GLU A 34 17.35 4.22 4.96
CA GLU A 34 17.63 5.02 6.17
C GLU A 34 17.19 6.49 6.07
N SER A 35 17.11 7.04 4.85
CA SER A 35 16.66 8.42 4.57
C SER A 35 15.17 8.55 4.27
N SER A 36 14.36 7.58 4.68
CA SER A 36 12.92 7.56 4.42
C SER A 36 12.21 8.81 4.95
N ARG A 37 11.24 9.30 4.17
CA ARG A 37 10.35 10.40 4.57
C ARG A 37 9.24 9.98 5.55
N PHE A 38 9.09 8.67 5.77
CA PHE A 38 8.03 8.10 6.56
C PHE A 38 8.50 7.79 7.98
N ALA A 39 7.61 7.88 8.96
CA ALA A 39 7.92 7.51 10.33
C ALA A 39 7.99 5.98 10.50
N GLY A 40 7.10 5.25 9.83
CA GLY A 40 7.11 3.79 9.75
C GLY A 40 7.88 3.27 8.53
N LYS A 41 7.82 1.95 8.34
CA LYS A 41 8.48 1.23 7.25
C LYS A 41 7.42 0.57 6.37
N PHE A 42 7.48 0.74 5.06
CA PHE A 42 6.68 -0.07 4.14
C PHE A 42 7.51 -1.25 3.67
N VAL A 43 6.89 -2.43 3.61
CA VAL A 43 7.52 -3.66 3.13
C VAL A 43 6.72 -4.19 1.95
N LEU A 44 7.35 -4.21 0.78
CA LEU A 44 6.75 -4.77 -0.43
C LEU A 44 6.73 -6.29 -0.33
N TYR A 45 5.58 -6.93 -0.58
CA TYR A 45 5.49 -8.40 -0.57
C TYR A 45 6.25 -9.01 -1.75
N ARG A 46 5.99 -8.51 -2.96
CA ARG A 46 6.67 -8.89 -4.21
C ARG A 46 6.62 -7.75 -5.21
N ASP A 47 7.53 -7.75 -6.17
CA ASP A 47 7.45 -6.85 -7.32
C ASP A 47 6.12 -7.02 -8.07
N PRO A 48 5.45 -5.91 -8.44
CA PRO A 48 4.18 -5.98 -9.13
C PRO A 48 4.36 -6.47 -10.57
N GLU A 49 3.77 -7.62 -10.89
CA GLU A 49 3.72 -8.15 -12.28
C GLU A 49 2.68 -7.42 -13.15
N TYR A 50 1.73 -6.74 -12.51
CA TYR A 50 0.66 -6.00 -13.17
C TYR A 50 0.23 -4.80 -12.31
N ALA A 51 -1.00 -4.31 -12.47
CA ALA A 51 -1.54 -3.17 -11.75
C ALA A 51 -1.90 -3.43 -10.25
N ASN A 52 -1.36 -4.47 -9.61
CA ASN A 52 -1.58 -4.78 -8.20
C ASN A 52 -0.28 -4.62 -7.41
N VAL A 53 -0.33 -3.87 -6.31
CA VAL A 53 0.80 -3.68 -5.38
C VAL A 53 0.41 -4.25 -4.03
N CYS A 54 1.18 -5.21 -3.53
CA CYS A 54 0.93 -5.86 -2.25
C CYS A 54 2.02 -5.48 -1.25
N PHE A 55 1.65 -4.89 -0.11
CA PHE A 55 2.62 -4.39 0.86
C PHE A 55 2.06 -4.33 2.28
N TRP A 56 2.95 -4.43 3.27
CA TRP A 56 2.64 -4.10 4.66
C TRP A 56 3.11 -2.68 4.99
N TYR A 57 2.45 -2.07 5.96
CA TYR A 57 2.98 -0.93 6.69
C TYR A 57 3.33 -1.39 8.10
N LEU A 58 4.55 -1.11 8.55
CA LEU A 58 5.05 -1.44 9.86
C LEU A 58 5.17 -0.13 10.65
N PRO A 59 4.40 0.06 11.74
CA PRO A 59 4.54 1.24 12.59
C PRO A 59 5.94 1.27 13.22
N PRO A 60 6.41 2.42 13.73
CA PRO A 60 7.73 2.54 14.35
C PRO A 60 8.01 1.49 15.44
N SER A 61 6.98 1.10 16.20
CA SER A 61 7.06 0.06 17.23
C SER A 61 7.33 -1.35 16.70
N LEU A 62 6.98 -1.62 15.43
CA LEU A 62 7.11 -2.91 14.77
C LEU A 62 8.06 -2.87 13.56
N SER A 63 8.83 -1.79 13.38
CA SER A 63 9.68 -1.57 12.20
C SER A 63 10.82 -2.60 12.06
N HIS A 64 11.16 -3.29 13.15
CA HIS A 64 12.15 -4.36 13.21
C HIS A 64 11.64 -5.71 12.69
N LEU A 65 10.33 -5.85 12.43
CA LEU A 65 9.78 -7.10 11.92
C LEU A 65 10.12 -7.29 10.43
N GLU A 66 10.35 -8.54 10.05
CA GLU A 66 10.63 -8.94 8.67
C GLU A 66 9.56 -9.93 8.16
N PRO A 67 8.37 -9.45 7.74
CA PRO A 67 7.24 -10.31 7.39
C PRO A 67 7.49 -11.21 6.17
N LEU A 68 8.53 -10.93 5.38
CA LEU A 68 8.96 -11.76 4.26
C LEU A 68 9.67 -13.04 4.71
N GLU A 69 10.34 -13.02 5.87
CA GLU A 69 11.08 -14.15 6.42
C GLU A 69 10.20 -15.06 7.29
N GLY A 70 9.01 -14.58 7.62
CA GLY A 70 8.08 -15.23 8.54
C GLY A 70 8.22 -14.66 9.96
N LEU A 71 7.10 -14.62 10.68
CA LEU A 71 7.01 -14.10 12.03
C LEU A 71 6.61 -15.21 13.00
N ASN A 72 7.01 -15.09 14.26
CA ASN A 72 6.43 -15.88 15.34
C ASN A 72 4.95 -15.51 15.54
N ASP A 73 4.20 -16.33 16.28
CA ASP A 73 2.75 -16.15 16.44
C ASP A 73 2.37 -14.81 17.09
N GLU A 74 3.19 -14.31 18.02
CA GLU A 74 2.93 -13.05 18.71
C GLU A 74 3.08 -11.84 17.77
N ASP A 75 4.18 -11.78 17.03
CA ASP A 75 4.46 -10.71 16.07
C ASP A 75 3.52 -10.78 14.86
N ALA A 76 3.17 -11.99 14.43
CA ALA A 76 2.13 -12.21 13.44
C ALA A 76 0.78 -11.64 13.89
N ALA A 77 0.37 -11.90 15.14
CA ALA A 77 -0.88 -11.37 15.70
C ALA A 77 -0.86 -9.84 15.78
N LYS A 78 0.27 -9.24 16.17
CA LYS A 78 0.46 -7.78 16.20
C LYS A 78 0.34 -7.17 14.80
N LEU A 79 1.11 -7.65 13.83
CA LEU A 79 1.12 -7.10 12.47
C LEU A 79 -0.23 -7.27 11.78
N THR A 80 -0.91 -8.41 11.99
CA THR A 80 -2.24 -8.69 11.42
C THR A 80 -3.29 -7.65 11.81
N LYS A 81 -3.14 -6.99 12.96
CA LYS A 81 -4.07 -5.94 13.44
C LYS A 81 -3.77 -4.55 12.85
N VAL A 82 -2.55 -4.29 12.36
CA VAL A 82 -2.13 -2.97 11.86
C VAL A 82 -2.97 -2.55 10.65
N THR A 83 -3.06 -3.39 9.63
CA THR A 83 -3.74 -3.06 8.37
C THR A 83 -5.24 -2.80 8.54
N PRO A 84 -6.01 -3.63 9.30
CA PRO A 84 -7.40 -3.31 9.62
C PRO A 84 -7.57 -1.97 10.34
N TYR A 85 -6.69 -1.65 11.29
CA TYR A 85 -6.73 -0.38 12.01
C TYR A 85 -6.56 0.82 11.08
N ILE A 86 -5.54 0.78 10.21
CA ILE A 86 -5.30 1.86 9.23
C ILE A 86 -6.49 1.98 8.29
N LYS A 87 -7.00 0.85 7.77
CA LYS A 87 -8.16 0.85 6.87
C LYS A 87 -9.40 1.45 7.52
N ASP A 88 -9.74 1.11 8.76
CA ASP A 88 -10.91 1.66 9.46
C ASP A 88 -10.81 3.18 9.61
N LYS A 89 -9.65 3.70 10.01
CA LYS A 89 -9.42 5.15 10.13
C LYS A 89 -9.48 5.86 8.78
N MET A 90 -8.79 5.34 7.75
CA MET A 90 -8.86 5.91 6.39
C MET A 90 -10.29 5.96 5.86
N GLN A 91 -11.10 4.94 6.15
CA GLN A 91 -12.52 4.90 5.76
C GLN A 91 -13.35 5.96 6.49
N ARG A 92 -13.16 6.14 7.79
CA ARG A 92 -13.88 7.15 8.58
C ARG A 92 -13.52 8.57 8.16
N GLU A 93 -12.25 8.81 7.82
CA GLU A 93 -11.75 10.11 7.36
C GLU A 93 -12.07 10.40 5.88
N GLY A 94 -12.60 9.43 5.13
CA GLY A 94 -12.97 9.62 3.73
C GLY A 94 -11.75 9.76 2.79
N LEU A 95 -10.64 9.12 3.13
CA LEU A 95 -9.39 9.16 2.37
C LEU A 95 -9.45 8.15 1.20
N ALA A 96 -8.55 7.18 1.16
CA ALA A 96 -8.58 6.09 0.20
C ALA A 96 -9.18 4.81 0.78
N LEU A 97 -9.76 3.99 -0.10
CA LEU A 97 -10.25 2.66 0.21
C LEU A 97 -9.37 1.60 -0.45
N ILE A 98 -8.53 0.94 0.34
CA ILE A 98 -7.66 -0.15 -0.11
C ILE A 98 -8.05 -1.43 0.61
N THR A 99 -8.17 -2.52 -0.13
CA THR A 99 -8.46 -3.85 0.42
C THR A 99 -7.20 -4.46 1.01
N PHE A 100 -7.32 -5.30 2.03
CA PHE A 100 -6.22 -6.10 2.55
C PHE A 100 -6.53 -7.59 2.47
N THR A 101 -5.49 -8.43 2.38
CA THR A 101 -5.61 -9.90 2.31
C THR A 101 -4.25 -10.57 2.57
N GLY A 102 -4.21 -11.90 2.50
CA GLY A 102 -2.96 -12.67 2.57
C GLY A 102 -2.33 -12.74 3.98
N PRO A 103 -1.06 -13.18 4.06
CA PRO A 103 -0.35 -13.31 5.33
C PRO A 103 -0.23 -11.97 6.05
N TYR A 104 -0.52 -12.00 7.35
CA TYR A 104 -0.47 -10.84 8.25
C TYR A 104 -1.26 -9.62 7.75
N ASN A 105 -2.29 -9.83 6.93
CA ASN A 105 -3.12 -8.80 6.30
C ASN A 105 -2.29 -7.70 5.59
N PHE A 106 -1.60 -8.00 4.49
CA PHE A 106 -1.01 -6.91 3.68
C PHE A 106 -2.11 -6.11 2.95
N PHE A 107 -1.83 -4.84 2.64
CA PHE A 107 -2.62 -4.07 1.69
C PHE A 107 -2.44 -4.61 0.27
N ARG A 108 -3.55 -4.79 -0.45
CA ARG A 108 -3.58 -5.07 -1.89
C ARG A 108 -4.18 -3.87 -2.61
N TRP A 109 -3.31 -3.02 -3.13
CA TRP A 109 -3.71 -1.83 -3.88
C TRP A 109 -3.76 -2.12 -5.38
N THR A 110 -4.93 -1.97 -5.98
CA THR A 110 -5.14 -2.24 -7.42
C THR A 110 -5.46 -0.96 -8.18
N PHE A 111 -4.71 -0.70 -9.26
CA PHE A 111 -4.93 0.42 -10.19
C PHE A 111 -5.76 -0.03 -11.40
N THR A 112 -7.08 -0.05 -11.26
CA THR A 112 -8.00 -0.53 -12.32
C THR A 112 -8.33 0.53 -13.37
N SER A 113 -7.51 0.63 -14.42
CA SER A 113 -7.73 1.57 -15.54
C SER A 113 -8.04 3.00 -15.05
N PRO A 114 -7.16 3.57 -14.20
CA PRO A 114 -7.44 4.83 -13.54
C PRO A 114 -7.62 5.96 -14.56
N ARG A 115 -8.67 6.77 -14.37
CA ARG A 115 -8.95 7.93 -15.23
C ARG A 115 -8.27 9.20 -14.75
N ASN A 116 -8.23 9.40 -13.43
CA ASN A 116 -7.87 10.65 -12.80
C ASN A 116 -6.82 10.50 -11.70
N VAL A 117 -6.34 9.27 -11.43
CA VAL A 117 -5.30 9.03 -10.44
C VAL A 117 -3.96 9.49 -11.01
N ARG A 118 -3.21 10.26 -10.25
CA ARG A 118 -1.88 10.78 -10.58
C ARG A 118 -0.83 10.19 -9.65
N TYR A 119 0.44 10.44 -9.94
CA TYR A 119 1.53 10.06 -9.04
C TYR A 119 1.41 10.75 -7.68
N ASP A 120 1.02 12.03 -7.65
CA ASP A 120 0.76 12.77 -6.40
C ASP A 120 -0.33 12.12 -5.53
N ASP A 121 -1.36 11.51 -6.14
CA ASP A 121 -2.40 10.79 -5.39
C ASP A 121 -1.80 9.53 -4.74
N VAL A 122 -0.83 8.89 -5.38
CA VAL A 122 -0.09 7.76 -4.79
C VAL A 122 0.67 8.23 -3.55
N ASP A 123 1.38 9.35 -3.67
CA ASP A 123 2.12 9.94 -2.56
C ASP A 123 1.24 10.35 -1.39
N ILE A 124 0.09 10.97 -1.66
CA ILE A 124 -0.90 11.36 -0.64
C ILE A 124 -1.36 10.12 0.13
N VAL A 125 -1.73 9.05 -0.57
CA VAL A 125 -2.22 7.82 0.08
C VAL A 125 -1.13 7.16 0.93
N LEU A 126 0.12 7.10 0.46
CA LEU A 126 1.22 6.57 1.26
C LEU A 126 1.49 7.45 2.50
N ASN A 127 1.41 8.78 2.37
CA ASN A 127 1.50 9.70 3.49
C ASN A 127 0.40 9.49 4.52
N ASP A 128 -0.83 9.29 4.06
CA ASP A 128 -1.98 9.05 4.95
C ASP A 128 -1.85 7.71 5.69
N ILE A 129 -1.38 6.66 5.01
CA ILE A 129 -1.09 5.37 5.64
C ILE A 129 -0.04 5.54 6.74
N ASP A 130 1.05 6.25 6.50
CA ASP A 130 2.10 6.49 7.49
C ASP A 130 1.59 7.35 8.67
N ARG A 131 0.91 8.46 8.36
CA ARG A 131 0.33 9.37 9.35
C ARG A 131 -0.62 8.65 10.31
N ILE A 132 -1.47 7.77 9.80
CA ILE A 132 -2.44 7.01 10.59
C ILE A 132 -1.75 5.84 11.29
N GLY A 133 -0.91 5.11 10.56
CA GLY A 133 -0.30 3.88 11.02
C GLY A 133 0.73 4.11 12.12
N ARG A 134 1.46 5.23 12.12
CA ARG A 134 2.44 5.54 13.19
C ARG A 134 1.82 5.66 14.58
N ASP A 135 0.53 5.96 14.66
CA ASP A 135 -0.22 6.07 15.92
C ASP A 135 -0.72 4.70 16.40
N PHE A 136 -0.45 3.61 15.67
CA PHE A 136 -0.83 2.27 16.09
C PHE A 136 -0.02 1.84 17.32
N VAL A 137 -0.72 1.65 18.43
CA VAL A 137 -0.19 1.05 19.65
C VAL A 137 -0.89 -0.28 19.85
N TYR A 138 -0.12 -1.36 19.99
CA TYR A 138 -0.69 -2.65 20.33
C TYR A 138 -1.08 -2.65 21.80
N SER A 139 -2.38 -2.69 22.08
CA SER A 139 -2.92 -2.94 23.42
C SER A 139 -3.47 -4.36 23.50
N ASP A 140 -3.14 -5.05 24.59
CA ASP A 140 -3.60 -6.41 24.90
C ASP A 140 -5.12 -6.52 25.05
#